data_AF-A0A4R4G752-F1
#
_entry.id   AF-A0A4R4G752-F1
#
_cell.length_a   1.000
_cell.length_b   1.000
_cell.length_c   1.000
_cell.angle_alpha   90.00
_cell.angle_beta   90.00
_cell.angle_gamma   90.00
#
_symmetry.space_group_name_H-M   'P 1'
#
loop_
_entity.id
_entity.type
_entity.pdbx_description
1 polymer ?
#
loop_
_entity_poly.entity_id
_entity_poly.type
_entity_poly.pdbx_seq_one_letter_code
_entity_poly.pdbx_strand_id
1 'polypeptide(L)'
;MVSRAKIKELMNESACSHSKNKKPGEGCDKPKPGLAAGGCAFDGAQISLFPYADAVHLVHGPQTCLGASWETRETKTSYAGRDHTQMGFTTGITTNDVIFGGDKRLGDSIDYIVQHYSPEAIFVYSTCVTALVGDDIDMTCKKGSERHGIPIVPVHAPGFVGSKNLGSRLAGEAVLEHLIGTKEPETTTPYDINLIGDYNVTGDMWQYLPLFEKIGIRVLSSLSGDGRVGDIRCAHRARLNVIVCAKSLITLTRKMEERYGIPWISISFYGKRDTTFAIREIVRALGAPELIARAEEVIAQAEAELETKLRPYRELFAGKKAVLNTGGNKAWSIASGLQDLGIEVVATSIAKSTQDDIDKAREYLGPDGILMTKPAAEQARVIDSTGAHILLAGGRSLYTAIKKKISFIDVNQEKKTSYGGYEGLLNLAEELKYAFRNPVFANVGRPAPWEAD
;
A
#
# COMPACT_ATOMS: atom_id res chain seq x y z
N MET A 1 -22.69 9.19 8.74
CA MET A 1 -21.48 9.75 9.42
C MET A 1 -20.84 8.69 10.30
N VAL A 2 -19.50 8.53 10.34
CA VAL A 2 -18.86 7.56 11.26
C VAL A 2 -19.12 7.94 12.72
N SER A 3 -19.61 6.99 13.51
CA SER A 3 -19.83 7.23 14.94
C SER A 3 -18.51 7.38 15.72
N ARG A 4 -18.52 8.20 16.78
CA ARG A 4 -17.36 8.33 17.69
C ARG A 4 -16.94 6.98 18.29
N ALA A 5 -17.91 6.11 18.58
CA ALA A 5 -17.66 4.76 19.08
C ALA A 5 -16.86 3.93 18.07
N LYS A 6 -17.27 3.96 16.79
CA LYS A 6 -16.57 3.26 15.71
C LYS A 6 -15.16 3.79 15.50
N ILE A 7 -14.96 5.11 15.54
CA ILE A 7 -13.61 5.69 15.46
C ILE A 7 -12.74 5.20 16.63
N LYS A 8 -13.29 5.16 17.85
CA LYS A 8 -12.55 4.69 19.03
C LYS A 8 -12.17 3.22 18.92
N GLU A 9 -13.07 2.38 18.42
CA GLU A 9 -12.81 0.96 18.11
C GLU A 9 -11.66 0.83 17.10
N LEU A 10 -11.77 1.51 15.95
CA LEU A 10 -10.75 1.44 14.89
C LEU A 10 -9.40 2.04 15.29
N MET A 11 -9.37 2.98 16.23
CA MET A 11 -8.11 3.51 16.77
C MET A 11 -7.41 2.51 17.69
N ASN A 12 -8.16 1.63 18.35
CA ASN A 12 -7.66 0.64 19.31
C ASN A 12 -7.84 -0.79 18.77
N GLU A 13 -7.03 -1.14 17.77
CA GLU A 13 -7.05 -2.49 17.19
C GLU A 13 -6.33 -3.49 18.10
N SER A 14 -7.08 -4.44 18.69
CA SER A 14 -6.58 -5.39 19.68
C SER A 14 -5.57 -6.40 19.11
N ALA A 15 -5.71 -6.75 17.83
CA ALA A 15 -4.77 -7.62 17.13
C ALA A 15 -3.51 -6.88 16.65
N CYS A 16 -3.44 -5.54 16.81
CA CYS A 16 -2.27 -4.76 16.43
C CYS A 16 -1.23 -4.75 17.56
N SER A 17 0.03 -5.12 17.26
CA SER A 17 1.11 -5.10 18.24
C SER A 17 1.38 -3.69 18.83
N HIS A 18 1.09 -2.62 18.08
CA HIS A 18 1.20 -1.23 18.57
C HIS A 18 0.18 -0.84 19.64
N SER A 19 -0.95 -1.54 19.74
CA SER A 19 -2.02 -1.20 20.68
C SER A 19 -1.77 -1.74 22.09
N LYS A 20 -0.95 -2.80 22.23
CA LYS A 20 -0.73 -3.51 23.51
C LYS A 20 -0.19 -2.61 24.63
N ASN A 21 0.61 -1.59 24.28
CA ASN A 21 1.26 -0.68 25.23
C ASN A 21 0.62 0.71 25.29
N LYS A 22 -0.52 0.93 24.61
CA LYS A 22 -1.19 2.23 24.53
C LYS A 22 -2.39 2.28 25.47
N LYS A 23 -2.68 3.45 26.04
CA LYS A 23 -3.90 3.62 26.85
C LYS A 23 -5.14 3.43 25.98
N PRO A 24 -6.25 2.88 26.50
CA PRO A 24 -7.49 2.75 25.73
C PRO A 24 -7.94 4.09 25.13
N GLY A 25 -7.88 4.21 23.80
CA GLY A 25 -8.18 5.45 23.06
C GLY A 25 -6.96 6.22 22.53
N GLU A 26 -5.74 5.85 22.90
CA GLU A 26 -4.51 6.30 22.22
C GLU A 26 -4.34 5.50 20.91
N GLY A 27 -4.75 6.10 19.79
CA GLY A 27 -4.55 5.52 18.45
C GLY A 27 -3.15 5.76 17.88
N CYS A 28 -3.02 5.64 16.56
CA CYS A 28 -1.83 6.11 15.83
C CYS A 28 -1.59 7.60 16.06
N ASP A 29 -0.34 8.06 15.96
CA ASP A 29 0.04 9.44 16.25
C ASP A 29 -0.82 10.44 15.48
N LYS A 30 -1.37 11.41 16.21
CA LYS A 30 -2.08 12.54 15.60
C LYS A 30 -1.04 13.49 14.96
N PRO A 31 -1.33 14.04 13.77
CA PRO A 31 -0.49 15.09 13.20
C PRO A 31 -0.40 16.26 14.19
N LYS A 32 0.82 16.76 14.44
CA LYS A 32 1.05 17.96 15.25
C LYS A 32 1.01 19.20 14.36
N PRO A 33 0.42 20.32 14.78
CA PRO A 33 0.47 21.57 14.04
C PRO A 33 1.91 21.95 13.65
N GLY A 34 2.11 22.39 12.41
CA GLY A 34 3.43 22.75 11.87
C GLY A 34 4.28 21.57 11.35
N LEU A 35 3.84 20.31 11.51
CA LEU A 35 4.48 19.17 10.85
C LEU A 35 3.91 18.98 9.43
N ALA A 36 4.78 18.96 8.43
CA ALA A 36 4.43 18.73 7.01
C ALA A 36 4.06 17.27 6.67
N ALA A 37 3.71 16.42 7.66
CA ALA A 37 3.72 14.97 7.48
C ALA A 37 2.33 14.32 7.61
N GLY A 38 1.90 13.67 6.52
CA GLY A 38 0.80 12.70 6.48
C GLY A 38 -0.31 13.04 5.49
N GLY A 39 -0.94 12.01 4.91
CA GLY A 39 -2.23 12.13 4.24
C GLY A 39 -3.39 12.07 5.25
N CYS A 40 -4.55 12.56 4.87
CA CYS A 40 -5.76 12.54 5.70
C CYS A 40 -6.54 11.21 5.57
N ALA A 41 -7.63 11.04 6.32
CA ALA A 41 -8.46 9.84 6.24
C ALA A 41 -9.04 9.61 4.82
N PHE A 42 -9.41 10.66 4.09
CA PHE A 42 -9.89 10.54 2.71
C PHE A 42 -8.82 9.92 1.81
N ASP A 43 -7.58 10.45 1.87
CA ASP A 43 -6.43 9.91 1.13
C ASP A 43 -6.23 8.41 1.43
N GLY A 44 -6.33 8.02 2.70
CA GLY A 44 -6.19 6.62 3.10
C GLY A 44 -7.30 5.71 2.60
N ALA A 45 -8.55 6.18 2.66
CA ALA A 45 -9.71 5.40 2.24
C ALA A 45 -9.73 5.25 0.72
N GLN A 46 -9.47 6.33 -0.02
CA GLN A 46 -9.43 6.29 -1.47
C GLN A 46 -8.30 5.37 -1.95
N ILE A 47 -7.08 5.52 -1.44
CA ILE A 47 -5.95 4.67 -1.85
C ILE A 47 -6.22 3.19 -1.59
N SER A 48 -6.96 2.85 -0.51
CA SER A 48 -7.26 1.46 -0.19
C SER A 48 -8.27 0.81 -1.13
N LEU A 49 -9.07 1.59 -1.86
CA LEU A 49 -10.13 1.09 -2.75
C LEU A 49 -9.89 1.43 -4.22
N PHE A 50 -9.14 2.49 -4.52
CA PHE A 50 -8.88 2.99 -5.87
C PHE A 50 -8.44 1.93 -6.90
N PRO A 51 -7.71 0.87 -6.53
CA PRO A 51 -7.35 -0.20 -7.46
C PRO A 51 -8.48 -1.05 -8.08
N TYR A 52 -9.75 -0.90 -7.68
CA TYR A 52 -10.89 -1.57 -8.32
C TYR A 52 -11.24 -0.90 -9.67
N ALA A 53 -10.66 -1.41 -10.76
CA ALA A 53 -10.82 -0.82 -12.08
C ALA A 53 -12.24 -0.88 -12.66
N ASP A 54 -13.06 -1.80 -12.17
CA ASP A 54 -14.47 -1.97 -12.53
C ASP A 54 -15.42 -1.13 -11.64
N ALA A 55 -14.89 -0.33 -10.70
CA ALA A 55 -15.67 0.54 -9.83
C ALA A 55 -15.39 2.03 -10.11
N VAL A 56 -16.42 2.86 -10.00
CA VAL A 56 -16.24 4.32 -10.02
C VAL A 56 -15.96 4.85 -8.63
N HIS A 57 -14.93 5.70 -8.52
CA HIS A 57 -14.50 6.35 -7.28
C HIS A 57 -15.00 7.80 -7.22
N LEU A 58 -16.21 8.01 -6.70
CA LEU A 58 -16.86 9.32 -6.65
C LEU A 58 -16.46 10.11 -5.40
N VAL A 59 -15.68 11.18 -5.59
CA VAL A 59 -15.31 12.11 -4.52
C VAL A 59 -16.45 13.11 -4.28
N HIS A 60 -17.23 12.90 -3.21
CA HIS A 60 -18.30 13.80 -2.81
C HIS A 60 -17.74 14.99 -2.02
N GLY A 61 -17.33 16.02 -2.76
CA GLY A 61 -16.66 17.19 -2.22
C GLY A 61 -16.35 18.25 -3.27
N PRO A 62 -15.67 19.34 -2.86
CA PRO A 62 -15.09 20.30 -3.80
C PRO A 62 -14.02 19.63 -4.67
N GLN A 63 -13.74 20.23 -5.82
CA GLN A 63 -12.83 19.68 -6.83
C GLN A 63 -11.39 19.43 -6.32
N THR A 64 -10.94 20.18 -5.31
CA THR A 64 -9.58 20.12 -4.77
C THR A 64 -9.19 18.73 -4.25
N CYS A 65 -10.09 18.01 -3.59
CA CYS A 65 -9.78 16.69 -3.05
C CYS A 65 -9.45 15.70 -4.16
N LEU A 66 -10.25 15.69 -5.24
CA LEU A 66 -10.00 14.88 -6.42
C LEU A 66 -8.70 15.32 -7.12
N GLY A 67 -8.52 16.62 -7.35
CA GLY A 67 -7.33 17.14 -8.03
C GLY A 67 -6.02 16.81 -7.31
N ALA A 68 -6.05 16.63 -5.99
CA ALA A 68 -4.87 16.26 -5.20
C ALA A 68 -4.64 14.74 -5.10
N SER A 69 -5.62 13.90 -5.43
CA SER A 69 -5.53 12.44 -5.26
C SER A 69 -5.58 11.65 -6.57
N TRP A 70 -6.10 12.24 -7.64
CA TRP A 70 -6.17 11.61 -8.96
C TRP A 70 -4.76 11.42 -9.54
N GLU A 71 -4.51 10.25 -10.14
CA GLU A 71 -3.23 9.84 -10.75
C GLU A 71 -2.01 9.87 -9.81
N THR A 72 -2.22 9.91 -8.49
CA THR A 72 -1.12 9.94 -7.51
C THR A 72 -0.43 8.59 -7.30
N ARG A 73 -0.97 7.51 -7.87
CA ARG A 73 -0.44 6.15 -7.80
C ARG A 73 -0.64 5.40 -9.10
N GLU A 74 0.41 4.73 -9.54
CA GLU A 74 0.37 3.86 -10.71
C GLU A 74 -0.15 2.49 -10.30
N THR A 75 -1.47 2.33 -10.27
CA THR A 75 -2.11 1.03 -10.05
C THR A 75 -2.42 0.38 -11.39
N LYS A 76 -1.68 -0.67 -11.74
CA LYS A 76 -1.95 -1.41 -12.98
C LYS A 76 -3.12 -2.38 -12.78
N THR A 77 -3.89 -2.58 -13.85
CA THR A 77 -5.00 -3.53 -13.88
C THR A 77 -4.98 -4.39 -15.14
N SER A 78 -5.46 -5.63 -15.00
CA SER A 78 -5.71 -6.60 -16.08
C SER A 78 -7.14 -6.49 -16.63
N TYR A 79 -7.93 -5.51 -16.18
CA TYR A 79 -9.33 -5.39 -16.55
C TYR A 79 -9.47 -5.12 -18.04
N ALA A 80 -10.18 -5.98 -18.75
CA ALA A 80 -10.45 -5.79 -20.18
C ALA A 80 -11.57 -4.77 -20.44
N GLY A 81 -12.38 -4.46 -19.42
CA GLY A 81 -13.44 -3.47 -19.51
C GLY A 81 -12.93 -2.04 -19.42
N ARG A 82 -13.85 -1.10 -19.18
CA ARG A 82 -13.49 0.31 -19.02
C ARG A 82 -12.78 0.51 -17.68
N ASP A 83 -11.49 0.79 -17.72
CA ASP A 83 -10.69 1.08 -16.52
C ASP A 83 -11.08 2.45 -15.94
N HIS A 84 -11.84 2.43 -14.84
CA HIS A 84 -12.27 3.61 -14.12
C HIS A 84 -11.16 4.28 -13.28
N THR A 85 -10.02 3.61 -13.05
CA THR A 85 -8.89 4.20 -12.32
C THR A 85 -8.21 5.33 -13.10
N GLN A 86 -8.35 5.36 -14.43
CA GLN A 86 -7.82 6.43 -15.29
C GLN A 86 -8.70 7.69 -15.30
N MET A 87 -9.82 7.71 -14.57
CA MET A 87 -10.81 8.78 -14.60
C MET A 87 -11.05 9.37 -13.21
N GLY A 88 -11.25 10.70 -13.17
CA GLY A 88 -11.55 11.42 -11.94
C GLY A 88 -13.03 11.78 -11.84
N PHE A 89 -13.71 11.31 -10.79
CA PHE A 89 -15.13 11.61 -10.56
C PHE A 89 -15.31 12.43 -9.28
N THR A 90 -16.00 13.56 -9.39
CA THR A 90 -16.37 14.38 -8.23
C THR A 90 -17.74 15.00 -8.43
N THR A 91 -18.47 15.19 -7.33
CA THR A 91 -19.71 15.97 -7.36
C THR A 91 -19.43 17.47 -7.56
N GLY A 92 -18.21 17.94 -7.34
CA GLY A 92 -17.83 19.34 -7.55
C GLY A 92 -18.67 20.31 -6.71
N ILE A 93 -18.75 20.05 -5.40
CA ILE A 93 -19.58 20.82 -4.44
C ILE A 93 -19.27 22.32 -4.56
N THR A 94 -20.33 23.10 -4.78
CA THR A 94 -20.30 24.56 -4.89
C THR A 94 -20.79 25.22 -3.60
N THR A 95 -20.65 26.54 -3.49
CA THR A 95 -21.17 27.30 -2.35
C THR A 95 -22.67 27.08 -2.12
N ASN A 96 -23.47 26.93 -3.18
CA ASN A 96 -24.90 26.65 -3.03
C ASN A 96 -25.16 25.29 -2.39
N ASP A 97 -24.40 24.26 -2.77
CA ASP A 97 -24.52 22.94 -2.16
C ASP A 97 -24.06 22.94 -0.69
N VAL A 98 -23.11 23.82 -0.32
CA VAL A 98 -22.73 24.02 1.09
C VAL A 98 -23.86 24.66 1.90
N ILE A 99 -24.62 25.58 1.31
CA ILE A 99 -25.72 26.28 1.98
C ILE A 99 -26.97 25.38 2.09
N PHE A 100 -27.29 24.65 1.02
CA PHE A 100 -28.56 23.93 0.88
C PHE A 100 -28.45 22.39 0.99
N GLY A 101 -27.24 21.85 1.10
CA GLY A 101 -26.97 20.40 1.09
C GLY A 101 -26.58 19.87 -0.29
N GLY A 102 -25.74 18.84 -0.30
CA GLY A 102 -25.19 18.19 -1.49
C GLY A 102 -25.93 16.94 -1.96
N ASP A 103 -26.93 16.46 -1.21
CA ASP A 103 -27.58 15.16 -1.44
C ASP A 103 -28.20 15.02 -2.84
N LYS A 104 -28.94 16.05 -3.32
CA LYS A 104 -29.54 16.03 -4.66
C LYS A 104 -28.46 15.90 -5.74
N ARG A 105 -27.40 16.71 -5.62
CA ARG A 105 -26.28 16.69 -6.57
C ARG A 105 -25.55 15.35 -6.55
N LEU A 106 -25.41 14.73 -5.38
CA LEU A 106 -24.87 13.38 -5.26
C LEU A 106 -25.74 12.36 -5.99
N GLY A 107 -27.06 12.39 -5.78
CA GLY A 107 -28.01 11.53 -6.48
C GLY A 107 -27.94 11.70 -8.01
N ASP A 108 -27.98 12.94 -8.50
CA ASP A 108 -27.88 13.26 -9.93
C ASP A 108 -26.53 12.77 -10.52
N SER A 109 -25.44 12.88 -9.75
CA SER A 109 -24.11 12.39 -10.16
C SER A 109 -24.06 10.86 -10.25
N ILE A 110 -24.69 10.16 -9.30
CA ILE A 110 -24.81 8.70 -9.31
C ILE A 110 -25.59 8.25 -10.55
N ASP A 111 -26.74 8.85 -10.82
CA ASP A 111 -27.58 8.52 -11.98
C ASP A 111 -26.79 8.71 -13.29
N TYR A 112 -26.07 9.83 -13.42
CA TYR A 112 -25.20 10.11 -14.57
C TYR A 112 -24.08 9.06 -14.73
N ILE A 113 -23.42 8.69 -13.63
CA ILE A 113 -22.33 7.71 -13.67
C ILE A 113 -22.85 6.36 -14.16
N VAL A 114 -23.95 5.85 -13.59
CA VAL A 114 -24.51 4.56 -13.99
C VAL A 114 -24.90 4.56 -15.46
N GLN A 115 -25.54 5.63 -15.93
CA GLN A 115 -26.01 5.77 -17.30
C GLN A 115 -24.87 5.80 -18.33
N HIS A 116 -23.73 6.42 -18.01
CA HIS A 116 -22.67 6.70 -19.00
C HIS A 116 -21.39 5.87 -18.83
N TYR A 117 -21.20 5.22 -17.69
CA TYR A 117 -19.98 4.51 -17.36
C TYR A 117 -20.20 3.03 -17.02
N SER A 118 -21.43 2.65 -16.66
CA SER A 118 -21.83 1.26 -16.36
C SER A 118 -20.86 0.50 -15.45
N PRO A 119 -20.51 1.05 -14.27
CA PRO A 119 -19.58 0.39 -13.35
C PRO A 119 -20.23 -0.79 -12.59
N GLU A 120 -19.41 -1.70 -12.08
CA GLU A 120 -19.85 -2.81 -11.22
C GLU A 120 -20.18 -2.34 -9.79
N ALA A 121 -19.61 -1.21 -9.35
CA ALA A 121 -20.00 -0.50 -8.14
C ALA A 121 -19.58 0.97 -8.17
N ILE A 122 -20.13 1.77 -7.25
CA ILE A 122 -19.68 3.15 -7.00
C ILE A 122 -19.25 3.27 -5.54
N PHE A 123 -18.00 3.65 -5.30
CA PHE A 123 -17.52 4.07 -3.98
C PHE A 123 -17.71 5.58 -3.83
N VAL A 124 -18.50 6.01 -2.85
CA VAL A 124 -18.80 7.42 -2.59
C VAL A 124 -18.04 7.90 -1.37
N TYR A 125 -17.02 8.73 -1.57
CA TYR A 125 -16.17 9.24 -0.50
C TYR A 125 -16.70 10.57 0.02
N SER A 126 -17.11 10.64 1.29
CA SER A 126 -17.33 11.95 1.92
C SER A 126 -16.01 12.67 2.19
N THR A 127 -16.03 13.99 2.03
CA THR A 127 -14.90 14.88 2.29
C THR A 127 -15.23 15.82 3.45
N CYS A 128 -14.29 16.69 3.84
CA CYS A 128 -14.48 17.55 5.00
C CYS A 128 -15.75 18.42 4.92
N VAL A 129 -16.04 18.99 3.75
CA VAL A 129 -17.16 19.94 3.58
C VAL A 129 -18.50 19.22 3.67
N THR A 130 -18.69 18.15 2.88
CA THR A 130 -19.95 17.41 2.83
C THR A 130 -20.29 16.74 4.16
N ALA A 131 -19.28 16.25 4.87
CA ALA A 131 -19.47 15.71 6.22
C ALA A 131 -19.83 16.79 7.27
N LEU A 132 -19.35 18.03 7.13
CA LEU A 132 -19.69 19.14 8.04
C LEU A 132 -21.08 19.72 7.77
N VAL A 133 -21.47 19.80 6.50
CA VAL A 133 -22.82 20.20 6.08
C VAL A 133 -23.85 19.20 6.58
N GLY A 134 -23.47 17.92 6.66
CA GLY A 134 -24.31 16.85 7.18
C GLY A 134 -25.09 16.11 6.11
N ASP A 135 -24.56 16.07 4.88
CA ASP A 135 -25.15 15.30 3.77
C ASP A 135 -25.34 13.82 4.17
N ASP A 136 -26.52 13.28 3.88
CA ASP A 136 -26.89 11.90 4.17
C ASP A 136 -26.53 10.99 2.99
N ILE A 137 -25.21 10.76 2.85
CA ILE A 137 -24.70 9.88 1.81
C ILE A 137 -25.19 8.43 2.01
N ASP A 138 -25.52 8.01 3.23
CA ASP A 138 -25.98 6.64 3.51
C ASP A 138 -27.34 6.42 2.83
N MET A 139 -28.28 7.34 3.06
CA MET A 139 -29.59 7.29 2.41
C MET A 139 -29.48 7.44 0.89
N THR A 140 -28.64 8.36 0.41
CA THR A 140 -28.49 8.60 -1.03
C THR A 140 -27.87 7.39 -1.75
N CYS A 141 -26.82 6.79 -1.18
CA CYS A 141 -26.19 5.58 -1.72
C CYS A 141 -27.16 4.40 -1.70
N LYS A 142 -27.91 4.19 -0.60
CA LYS A 142 -28.91 3.14 -0.49
C LYS A 142 -29.98 3.25 -1.59
N LYS A 143 -30.59 4.43 -1.74
CA LYS A 143 -31.61 4.68 -2.79
C LYS A 143 -31.05 4.48 -4.19
N GLY A 144 -29.83 4.96 -4.45
CA GLY A 144 -29.17 4.76 -5.73
C GLY A 144 -28.89 3.28 -6.01
N SER A 145 -28.45 2.52 -5.00
CA SER A 145 -28.20 1.08 -5.12
C SER A 145 -29.47 0.30 -5.41
N GLU A 146 -30.57 0.59 -4.70
CA GLU A 146 -31.89 -0.01 -4.93
C GLU A 146 -32.42 0.31 -6.34
N ARG A 147 -32.20 1.53 -6.82
CA ARG A 147 -32.66 2.00 -8.14
C ARG A 147 -31.90 1.34 -9.29
N HIS A 148 -30.58 1.24 -9.17
CA HIS A 148 -29.69 0.83 -10.26
C HIS A 148 -29.24 -0.62 -10.21
N GLY A 149 -29.51 -1.33 -9.12
CA GLY A 149 -29.17 -2.76 -8.99
C GLY A 149 -27.68 -3.06 -8.84
N ILE A 150 -26.84 -2.04 -8.62
CA ILE A 150 -25.41 -2.18 -8.35
C ILE A 150 -25.08 -1.70 -6.93
N PRO A 151 -24.02 -2.22 -6.28
CA PRO A 151 -23.55 -1.69 -5.01
C PRO A 151 -23.12 -0.22 -5.14
N ILE A 152 -23.68 0.63 -4.27
CA ILE A 152 -23.21 2.00 -4.07
C ILE A 152 -22.80 2.12 -2.61
N VAL A 153 -21.50 2.24 -2.38
CA VAL A 153 -20.89 2.06 -1.07
C VAL A 153 -20.51 3.41 -0.48
N PRO A 154 -21.17 3.85 0.62
CA PRO A 154 -20.77 5.06 1.31
C PRO A 154 -19.45 4.84 2.07
N VAL A 155 -18.46 5.67 1.79
CA VAL A 155 -17.14 5.64 2.45
C VAL A 155 -16.98 6.90 3.29
N HIS A 156 -17.31 6.78 4.57
CA HIS A 156 -17.22 7.90 5.51
C HIS A 156 -15.79 8.15 5.98
N ALA A 157 -15.01 8.88 5.20
CA ALA A 157 -13.61 9.18 5.52
C ALA A 157 -13.26 10.67 5.38
N PRO A 158 -14.04 11.62 5.93
CA PRO A 158 -13.71 13.03 5.81
C PRO A 158 -12.36 13.32 6.48
N GLY A 159 -11.53 14.16 5.84
CA GLY A 159 -10.12 14.29 6.21
C GLY A 159 -9.84 14.66 7.68
N PHE A 160 -10.77 15.34 8.36
CA PHE A 160 -10.61 15.75 9.75
C PHE A 160 -10.75 14.59 10.77
N VAL A 161 -11.26 13.41 10.39
CA VAL A 161 -11.48 12.31 11.34
C VAL A 161 -10.19 11.58 11.73
N GLY A 162 -9.13 11.69 10.93
CA GLY A 162 -7.86 11.10 11.27
C GLY A 162 -6.85 11.06 10.13
N SER A 163 -5.80 10.27 10.35
CA SER A 163 -4.71 10.06 9.39
C SER A 163 -5.09 9.06 8.29
N LYS A 164 -4.23 8.97 7.28
CA LYS A 164 -4.28 7.95 6.23
C LYS A 164 -4.56 6.53 6.75
N ASN A 165 -3.91 6.11 7.84
CA ASN A 165 -4.10 4.76 8.38
C ASN A 165 -5.55 4.52 8.87
N LEU A 166 -6.18 5.54 9.47
CA LEU A 166 -7.59 5.45 9.84
C LEU A 166 -8.48 5.41 8.59
N GLY A 167 -8.13 6.18 7.57
CA GLY A 167 -8.78 6.11 6.26
C GLY A 167 -8.83 4.70 5.69
N SER A 168 -7.69 4.02 5.66
CA SER A 168 -7.59 2.64 5.17
C SER A 168 -8.44 1.65 5.99
N ARG A 169 -8.53 1.85 7.31
CA ARG A 169 -9.43 1.08 8.18
C ARG A 169 -10.90 1.30 7.81
N LEU A 170 -11.30 2.56 7.64
CA LEU A 170 -12.67 2.93 7.25
C LEU A 170 -13.06 2.37 5.89
N ALA A 171 -12.13 2.35 4.93
CA ALA A 171 -12.33 1.67 3.65
C ALA A 171 -12.53 0.15 3.81
N GLY A 172 -11.70 -0.51 4.65
CA GLY A 172 -11.86 -1.92 4.96
C GLY A 172 -13.22 -2.24 5.59
N GLU A 173 -13.69 -1.40 6.52
CA GLU A 173 -15.02 -1.53 7.11
C GLU A 173 -16.14 -1.36 6.08
N ALA A 174 -16.05 -0.35 5.20
CA ALA A 174 -17.05 -0.13 4.16
C ALA A 174 -17.16 -1.35 3.22
N VAL A 175 -16.03 -1.95 2.84
CA VAL A 175 -16.00 -3.18 2.04
C VAL A 175 -16.58 -4.37 2.80
N LEU A 176 -16.25 -4.55 4.08
CA LEU A 176 -16.77 -5.64 4.90
C LEU A 176 -18.28 -5.54 5.13
N GLU A 177 -18.79 -4.34 5.32
CA GLU A 177 -20.19 -4.07 5.60
C GLU A 177 -21.06 -4.17 4.35
N HIS A 178 -20.60 -3.62 3.23
CA HIS A 178 -21.43 -3.45 2.03
C HIS A 178 -21.14 -4.43 0.90
N LEU A 179 -19.96 -5.08 0.86
CA LEU A 179 -19.57 -5.95 -0.26
C LEU A 179 -19.30 -7.40 0.15
N ILE A 180 -18.44 -7.65 1.14
CA ILE A 180 -18.03 -9.03 1.49
C ILE A 180 -19.24 -9.86 1.92
N GLY A 181 -19.42 -11.04 1.32
CA GLY A 181 -20.54 -11.93 1.61
C GLY A 181 -21.83 -11.63 0.84
N THR A 182 -21.81 -10.69 -0.11
CA THR A 182 -23.00 -10.32 -0.92
C THR A 182 -23.06 -11.02 -2.27
N LYS A 183 -22.09 -11.88 -2.58
CA LYS A 183 -22.07 -12.73 -3.78
C LYS A 183 -21.36 -14.03 -3.44
N GLU A 184 -21.84 -15.15 -3.97
CA GLU A 184 -21.14 -16.43 -3.89
C GLU A 184 -20.24 -16.63 -5.11
N PRO A 185 -19.02 -17.16 -4.94
CA PRO A 185 -18.15 -17.46 -6.06
C PRO A 185 -18.70 -18.67 -6.84
N GLU A 186 -18.50 -18.67 -8.16
CA GLU A 186 -18.91 -19.79 -9.02
C GLU A 186 -18.17 -21.09 -8.67
N THR A 187 -16.91 -20.96 -8.24
CA THR A 187 -16.07 -22.08 -7.84
C THR A 187 -15.28 -21.74 -6.59
N THR A 188 -15.02 -22.75 -5.75
CA THR A 188 -14.07 -22.64 -4.63
C THR A 188 -13.01 -23.74 -4.75
N THR A 189 -11.82 -23.49 -4.23
CA THR A 189 -10.75 -24.48 -4.12
C THR A 189 -10.30 -24.64 -2.66
N PRO A 190 -9.62 -25.74 -2.32
CA PRO A 190 -9.02 -25.90 -0.99
C PRO A 190 -7.92 -24.88 -0.63
N TYR A 191 -7.40 -24.13 -1.62
CA TYR A 191 -6.26 -23.22 -1.44
C TYR A 191 -6.59 -21.79 -1.90
N ASP A 192 -7.86 -21.40 -1.77
CA ASP A 192 -8.31 -20.03 -2.04
C ASP A 192 -7.81 -19.07 -0.95
N ILE A 193 -7.14 -17.99 -1.34
CA ILE A 193 -6.68 -16.94 -0.42
C ILE A 193 -7.24 -15.58 -0.83
N ASN A 194 -7.33 -14.65 0.13
CA ASN A 194 -7.49 -13.23 -0.17
C ASN A 194 -6.16 -12.50 0.02
N LEU A 195 -5.79 -11.63 -0.92
CA LEU A 195 -4.64 -10.72 -0.77
C LEU A 195 -5.12 -9.36 -0.26
N ILE A 196 -4.76 -8.99 0.96
CA ILE A 196 -5.23 -7.78 1.63
C ILE A 196 -4.07 -6.80 1.79
N GLY A 197 -4.19 -5.60 1.25
CA GLY A 197 -3.23 -4.52 1.42
C GLY A 197 -2.11 -4.43 0.38
N ASP A 198 -2.09 -5.32 -0.62
CA ASP A 198 -1.33 -5.07 -1.84
C ASP A 198 -2.18 -4.24 -2.80
N TYR A 199 -1.62 -3.15 -3.32
CA TYR A 199 -2.30 -2.23 -4.22
C TYR A 199 -1.84 -2.38 -5.68
N ASN A 200 -1.05 -3.42 -5.99
CA ASN A 200 -0.47 -3.69 -7.30
C ASN A 200 0.26 -2.46 -7.91
N VAL A 201 0.94 -1.69 -7.06
CA VAL A 201 1.68 -0.49 -7.49
C VAL A 201 2.71 -0.92 -8.52
N THR A 202 2.66 -0.34 -9.72
CA THR A 202 3.50 -0.66 -10.90
C THR A 202 3.49 -2.13 -11.36
N GLY A 203 2.62 -2.97 -10.81
CA GLY A 203 2.62 -4.42 -11.04
C GLY A 203 3.36 -5.24 -9.96
N ASP A 204 3.47 -4.76 -8.71
CA ASP A 204 4.09 -5.51 -7.59
C ASP A 204 3.42 -6.86 -7.35
N MET A 205 2.09 -6.91 -7.38
CA MET A 205 1.33 -8.14 -7.15
C MET A 205 1.58 -9.17 -8.26
N TRP A 206 1.60 -8.71 -9.51
CA TRP A 206 1.81 -9.56 -10.68
C TRP A 206 3.18 -10.24 -10.73
N GLN A 207 4.16 -9.80 -9.93
CA GLN A 207 5.46 -10.48 -9.87
C GLN A 207 5.42 -11.83 -9.15
N TYR A 208 4.47 -12.00 -8.21
CA TYR A 208 4.40 -13.21 -7.39
C TYR A 208 3.14 -14.05 -7.63
N LEU A 209 2.10 -13.54 -8.31
CA LEU A 209 0.96 -14.37 -8.71
C LEU A 209 1.35 -15.62 -9.53
N PRO A 210 2.29 -15.57 -10.49
CA PRO A 210 2.69 -16.77 -11.23
C PRO A 210 3.33 -17.83 -10.33
N LEU A 211 3.95 -17.43 -9.21
CA LEU A 211 4.47 -18.38 -8.22
C LEU A 211 3.32 -19.08 -7.50
N PHE A 212 2.28 -18.35 -7.11
CA PHE A 212 1.08 -18.94 -6.51
C PHE A 212 0.39 -19.93 -7.45
N GLU A 213 0.24 -19.58 -8.72
CA GLU A 213 -0.36 -20.48 -9.73
C GLU A 213 0.44 -21.78 -9.88
N LYS A 214 1.78 -21.71 -9.98
CA LYS A 214 2.66 -22.89 -10.04
C LYS A 214 2.53 -23.77 -8.79
N ILE A 215 2.39 -23.15 -7.62
CA ILE A 215 2.20 -23.86 -6.35
C ILE A 215 0.79 -24.45 -6.25
N GLY A 216 -0.19 -23.89 -6.94
CA GLY A 216 -1.60 -24.28 -6.88
C GLY A 216 -2.43 -23.49 -5.87
N ILE A 217 -1.96 -22.30 -5.48
CA ILE A 217 -2.72 -21.34 -4.66
C ILE A 217 -3.53 -20.45 -5.60
N ARG A 218 -4.82 -20.26 -5.30
CA ARG A 218 -5.68 -19.35 -6.06
C ARG A 218 -5.97 -18.10 -5.24
N VAL A 219 -5.74 -16.93 -5.83
CA VAL A 219 -6.20 -15.67 -5.24
C VAL A 219 -7.68 -15.51 -5.58
N LEU A 220 -8.55 -15.68 -4.59
CA LEU A 220 -10.00 -15.54 -4.74
C LEU A 220 -10.41 -14.07 -4.85
N SER A 221 -9.77 -13.20 -4.06
CA SER A 221 -10.00 -11.76 -4.11
C SER A 221 -8.78 -10.97 -3.65
N SER A 222 -8.74 -9.70 -4.02
CA SER A 222 -7.76 -8.74 -3.52
C SER A 222 -8.45 -7.51 -2.94
N LEU A 223 -7.89 -6.97 -1.85
CA LEU A 223 -8.16 -5.62 -1.37
C LEU A 223 -6.85 -4.83 -1.43
N SER A 224 -6.49 -4.24 -2.56
CA SER A 224 -7.34 -4.06 -3.73
C SER A 224 -6.61 -4.15 -5.06
N GLY A 225 -5.29 -4.38 -5.06
CA GLY A 225 -4.48 -4.42 -6.27
C GLY A 225 -5.11 -5.29 -7.36
N ASP A 226 -5.28 -4.72 -8.55
CA ASP A 226 -5.99 -5.34 -9.69
C ASP A 226 -7.34 -5.99 -9.34
N GLY A 227 -8.09 -5.40 -8.40
CA GLY A 227 -9.29 -5.99 -7.84
C GLY A 227 -10.51 -5.88 -8.75
N ARG A 228 -11.46 -6.80 -8.56
CA ARG A 228 -12.84 -6.71 -9.08
C ARG A 228 -13.84 -6.65 -7.96
N VAL A 229 -14.87 -5.84 -8.14
CA VAL A 229 -16.01 -5.77 -7.20
C VAL A 229 -16.64 -7.14 -7.05
N GLY A 230 -16.77 -7.89 -8.15
CA GLY A 230 -17.31 -9.25 -8.12
C GLY A 230 -16.53 -10.19 -7.20
N ASP A 231 -15.20 -10.09 -7.20
CA ASP A 231 -14.31 -11.00 -6.46
C ASP A 231 -14.31 -10.69 -4.96
N ILE A 232 -14.20 -9.41 -4.58
CA ILE A 232 -14.20 -9.02 -3.16
C ILE A 232 -15.53 -9.34 -2.49
N ARG A 233 -16.65 -9.34 -3.23
CA ARG A 233 -17.95 -9.76 -2.69
C ARG A 233 -17.98 -11.24 -2.30
N CYS A 234 -17.10 -12.05 -2.87
CA CYS A 234 -16.92 -13.48 -2.60
C CYS A 234 -15.83 -13.78 -1.55
N ALA A 235 -15.15 -12.77 -1.01
CA ALA A 235 -13.97 -12.93 -0.14
C ALA A 235 -14.24 -13.75 1.13
N HIS A 236 -15.49 -13.89 1.56
CA HIS A 236 -15.91 -14.72 2.70
C HIS A 236 -15.76 -16.23 2.47
N ARG A 237 -15.40 -16.67 1.25
CA ARG A 237 -15.15 -18.08 0.92
C ARG A 237 -13.69 -18.48 0.89
N ALA A 238 -12.76 -17.56 1.11
CA ALA A 238 -11.34 -17.89 1.18
C ALA A 238 -11.00 -18.78 2.39
N ARG A 239 -9.85 -19.46 2.32
CA ARG A 239 -9.27 -20.27 3.41
C ARG A 239 -8.26 -19.51 4.24
N LEU A 240 -7.70 -18.43 3.70
CA LEU A 240 -6.71 -17.61 4.37
C LEU A 240 -6.77 -16.15 3.89
N ASN A 241 -6.71 -15.20 4.81
CA ASN A 241 -6.45 -13.80 4.51
C ASN A 241 -4.94 -13.51 4.64
N VAL A 242 -4.31 -13.06 3.56
CA VAL A 242 -2.88 -12.74 3.53
C VAL A 242 -2.72 -11.23 3.49
N ILE A 243 -2.29 -10.64 4.60
CA ILE A 243 -2.03 -9.20 4.66
C ILE A 243 -0.63 -8.92 4.11
N VAL A 244 -0.56 -8.11 3.05
CA VAL A 244 0.68 -7.68 2.41
C VAL A 244 0.96 -6.24 2.81
N CYS A 245 1.97 -6.02 3.66
CA CYS A 245 2.50 -4.68 3.98
C CYS A 245 1.50 -3.61 4.52
N ALA A 246 0.24 -3.94 4.83
CA ALA A 246 -0.80 -2.98 5.22
C ALA A 246 -1.35 -3.24 6.63
N LYS A 247 -0.55 -2.95 7.67
CA LYS A 247 -0.95 -3.09 9.07
C LYS A 247 -2.24 -2.34 9.45
N SER A 248 -2.65 -1.33 8.68
CA SER A 248 -3.94 -0.65 8.86
C SER A 248 -5.13 -1.60 8.69
N LEU A 249 -5.04 -2.62 7.84
CA LEU A 249 -6.13 -3.52 7.49
C LEU A 249 -6.24 -4.76 8.39
N ILE A 250 -5.45 -4.86 9.47
CA ILE A 250 -5.59 -5.93 10.48
C ILE A 250 -7.01 -5.96 11.08
N THR A 251 -7.64 -4.79 11.23
CA THR A 251 -9.04 -4.66 11.64
C THR A 251 -9.99 -5.49 10.77
N LEU A 252 -9.83 -5.42 9.44
CA LEU A 252 -10.64 -6.16 8.49
C LEU A 252 -10.44 -7.67 8.65
N THR A 253 -9.20 -8.13 8.70
CA THR A 253 -8.91 -9.57 8.76
C THR A 253 -9.33 -10.19 10.09
N ARG A 254 -9.13 -9.49 11.22
CA ARG A 254 -9.66 -9.91 12.53
C ARG A 254 -11.17 -10.08 12.47
N LYS A 255 -11.89 -9.12 11.87
CA LYS A 255 -13.35 -9.23 11.74
C LYS A 255 -13.79 -10.32 10.77
N MET A 256 -13.03 -10.60 9.72
CA MET A 256 -13.28 -11.74 8.84
C MET A 256 -13.02 -13.08 9.54
N GLU A 257 -12.03 -13.13 10.43
CA GLU A 257 -11.79 -14.28 11.30
C GLU A 257 -12.97 -14.47 12.27
N GLU A 258 -13.43 -13.42 12.93
CA GLU A 258 -14.59 -13.47 13.84
C GLU A 258 -15.90 -13.83 13.13
N ARG A 259 -16.15 -13.26 11.95
CA ARG A 259 -17.44 -13.40 11.22
C ARG A 259 -17.52 -14.65 10.35
N TYR A 260 -16.39 -15.05 9.74
CA TYR A 260 -16.34 -16.11 8.74
C TYR A 260 -15.36 -17.24 9.10
N GLY A 261 -14.62 -17.14 10.21
CA GLY A 261 -13.65 -18.15 10.62
C GLY A 261 -12.39 -18.22 9.75
N ILE A 262 -12.11 -17.17 8.96
CA ILE A 262 -10.97 -17.15 8.03
C ILE A 262 -9.72 -16.65 8.77
N PRO A 263 -8.70 -17.50 9.00
CA PRO A 263 -7.47 -17.08 9.65
C PRO A 263 -6.71 -16.06 8.80
N TRP A 264 -5.76 -15.37 9.40
CA TRP A 264 -4.93 -14.41 8.68
C TRP A 264 -3.46 -14.44 9.08
N ILE A 265 -2.60 -14.08 8.13
CA ILE A 265 -1.17 -13.91 8.33
C ILE A 265 -0.72 -12.55 7.78
N SER A 266 0.43 -12.05 8.24
CA SER A 266 1.02 -10.80 7.76
C SER A 266 2.40 -11.08 7.19
N ILE A 267 2.59 -10.80 5.90
CA ILE A 267 3.82 -11.07 5.16
C ILE A 267 4.22 -9.88 4.27
N SER A 268 5.34 -10.04 3.57
CA SER A 268 5.94 -9.06 2.65
C SER A 268 6.52 -9.82 1.46
N PHE A 269 6.51 -9.21 0.27
CA PHE A 269 7.10 -9.76 -0.95
C PHE A 269 8.25 -8.89 -1.46
N TYR A 270 8.92 -8.12 -0.60
CA TYR A 270 10.04 -7.27 -1.02
C TYR A 270 11.38 -7.98 -0.83
N GLY A 271 12.00 -8.37 -1.94
CA GLY A 271 13.28 -9.07 -1.95
C GLY A 271 13.15 -10.58 -1.81
N LYS A 272 14.29 -11.28 -1.95
CA LYS A 272 14.34 -12.74 -2.00
C LYS A 272 13.84 -13.37 -0.70
N ARG A 273 14.46 -13.02 0.44
CA ARG A 273 14.18 -13.66 1.74
C ARG A 273 12.72 -13.52 2.17
N ASP A 274 12.15 -12.33 1.99
CA ASP A 274 10.74 -12.06 2.31
C ASP A 274 9.80 -12.85 1.40
N THR A 275 10.10 -12.93 0.10
CA THR A 275 9.31 -13.73 -0.85
C THR A 275 9.31 -15.21 -0.45
N THR A 276 10.48 -15.77 -0.15
CA THR A 276 10.65 -17.15 0.32
C THR A 276 9.88 -17.40 1.62
N PHE A 277 10.04 -16.50 2.59
CA PHE A 277 9.34 -16.57 3.86
C PHE A 277 7.82 -16.51 3.68
N ALA A 278 7.33 -15.57 2.86
CA ALA A 278 5.91 -15.37 2.63
C ALA A 278 5.26 -16.60 1.99
N ILE A 279 5.89 -17.19 0.97
CA ILE A 279 5.38 -18.42 0.34
C ILE A 279 5.30 -19.55 1.37
N ARG A 280 6.36 -19.77 2.16
CA ARG A 280 6.40 -20.80 3.20
C ARG A 280 5.32 -20.62 4.27
N GLU A 281 5.11 -19.39 4.73
CA GLU A 281 4.07 -19.10 5.72
C GLU A 281 2.66 -19.30 5.15
N ILE A 282 2.42 -18.94 3.89
CA ILE A 282 1.13 -19.19 3.23
C ILE A 282 0.83 -20.69 3.16
N VAL A 283 1.76 -21.51 2.65
CA VAL A 283 1.52 -22.96 2.53
C VAL A 283 1.44 -23.66 3.88
N ARG A 284 2.18 -23.18 4.88
CA ARG A 284 2.07 -23.67 6.27
C ARG A 284 0.71 -23.36 6.86
N ALA A 285 0.20 -22.14 6.66
CA ALA A 285 -1.12 -21.73 7.15
C ALA A 285 -2.26 -22.49 6.46
N LEU A 286 -2.10 -22.86 5.19
CA LEU A 286 -3.04 -23.72 4.46
C LEU A 286 -2.96 -25.20 4.87
N GLY A 287 -1.83 -25.65 5.43
CA GLY A 287 -1.71 -26.93 6.13
C GLY A 287 -1.65 -28.19 5.25
N ALA A 288 -1.40 -28.04 3.94
CA ALA A 288 -1.42 -29.14 2.98
C ALA A 288 0.00 -29.64 2.61
N PRO A 289 0.40 -30.87 2.97
CA PRO A 289 1.76 -31.38 2.73
C PRO A 289 2.21 -31.34 1.25
N GLU A 290 1.31 -31.67 0.33
CA GLU A 290 1.53 -31.62 -1.11
C GLU A 290 1.71 -30.19 -1.64
N LEU A 291 1.08 -29.21 -1.00
CA LEU A 291 1.25 -27.79 -1.32
C LEU A 291 2.61 -27.29 -0.83
N ILE A 292 3.02 -27.72 0.37
CA ILE A 292 4.33 -27.40 0.95
C ILE A 292 5.45 -27.98 0.08
N ALA A 293 5.35 -29.23 -0.35
CA ALA A 293 6.35 -29.87 -1.21
C ALA A 293 6.51 -29.11 -2.55
N ARG A 294 5.40 -28.81 -3.24
CA ARG A 294 5.42 -28.01 -4.48
C ARG A 294 6.00 -26.61 -4.28
N ALA A 295 5.70 -25.97 -3.14
CA ALA A 295 6.26 -24.67 -2.82
C ALA A 295 7.79 -24.70 -2.68
N GLU A 296 8.34 -25.70 -2.00
CA GLU A 296 9.80 -25.83 -1.88
C GLU A 296 10.47 -26.08 -3.25
N GLU A 297 9.85 -26.86 -4.14
CA GLU A 297 10.35 -27.04 -5.52
C GLU A 297 10.35 -25.72 -6.30
N VAL A 298 9.24 -24.97 -6.26
CA VAL A 298 9.10 -23.68 -6.95
C VAL A 298 10.07 -22.64 -6.38
N ILE A 299 10.24 -22.59 -5.06
CA ILE A 299 11.22 -21.72 -4.39
C ILE A 299 12.63 -22.07 -4.83
N ALA A 300 13.02 -23.34 -4.77
CA ALA A 300 14.37 -23.78 -5.11
C ALA A 300 14.73 -23.45 -6.56
N GLN A 301 13.80 -23.67 -7.49
CA GLN A 301 13.99 -23.29 -8.89
C GLN A 301 14.13 -21.78 -9.04
N ALA A 302 13.20 -20.99 -8.49
CA ALA A 302 13.21 -19.55 -8.63
C ALA A 302 14.45 -18.89 -8.01
N GLU A 303 14.90 -19.37 -6.84
CA GLU A 303 16.12 -18.86 -6.20
C GLU A 303 17.38 -19.23 -7.00
N ALA A 304 17.47 -20.45 -7.56
CA ALA A 304 18.63 -20.85 -8.37
C ALA A 304 18.78 -19.97 -9.64
N GLU A 305 17.65 -19.69 -10.31
CA GLU A 305 17.59 -18.77 -11.45
C GLU A 305 17.97 -17.33 -11.03
N LEU A 306 17.41 -16.86 -9.90
CA LEU A 306 17.68 -15.53 -9.37
C LEU A 306 19.17 -15.35 -9.02
N GLU A 307 19.77 -16.29 -8.29
CA GLU A 307 21.18 -16.22 -7.87
C GLU A 307 22.14 -16.12 -9.06
N THR A 308 21.83 -16.82 -10.15
CA THR A 308 22.59 -16.73 -11.41
C THR A 308 22.53 -15.32 -11.98
N LYS A 309 21.33 -14.72 -12.02
CA LYS A 309 21.11 -13.37 -12.55
C LYS A 309 21.66 -12.26 -11.63
N LEU A 310 21.71 -12.47 -10.31
CA LEU A 310 22.18 -11.47 -9.33
C LEU A 310 23.70 -11.31 -9.28
N ARG A 311 24.46 -12.35 -9.64
CA ARG A 311 25.94 -12.35 -9.58
C ARG A 311 26.61 -11.11 -10.22
N PRO A 312 26.32 -10.72 -11.47
CA PRO A 312 26.95 -9.55 -12.08
C PRO A 312 26.62 -8.23 -11.37
N TYR A 313 25.44 -8.14 -10.73
CA TYR A 313 25.06 -6.95 -9.97
C TYR A 313 25.83 -6.82 -8.65
N ARG A 314 26.07 -7.95 -7.95
CA ARG A 314 26.87 -7.94 -6.71
C ARG A 314 28.29 -7.44 -6.94
N GLU A 315 28.90 -7.87 -8.05
CA GLU A 315 30.22 -7.37 -8.47
C GLU A 315 30.18 -5.87 -8.77
N LEU A 316 29.13 -5.40 -9.46
CA LEU A 316 28.95 -3.98 -9.78
C LEU A 316 28.73 -3.11 -8.53
N PHE A 317 28.08 -3.65 -7.51
CA PHE A 317 27.69 -2.91 -6.30
C PHE A 317 28.65 -3.08 -5.12
N ALA A 318 29.76 -3.79 -5.31
CA ALA A 318 30.77 -3.96 -4.28
C ALA A 318 31.21 -2.61 -3.67
N GLY A 319 31.13 -2.51 -2.34
CA GLY A 319 31.48 -1.31 -1.58
C GLY A 319 30.47 -0.15 -1.65
N LYS A 320 29.31 -0.33 -2.30
CA LYS A 320 28.26 0.68 -2.31
C LYS A 320 27.51 0.70 -0.97
N LYS A 321 27.12 1.90 -0.57
CA LYS A 321 26.44 2.20 0.70
C LYS A 321 25.11 2.88 0.44
N ALA A 322 24.06 2.46 1.13
CA ALA A 322 22.71 2.98 0.97
C ALA A 322 22.13 3.50 2.28
N VAL A 323 21.38 4.61 2.17
CA VAL A 323 20.49 5.10 3.23
C VAL A 323 19.05 4.84 2.81
N LEU A 324 18.25 4.30 3.74
CA LEU A 324 16.82 4.10 3.55
C LEU A 324 16.02 5.14 4.34
N ASN A 325 15.10 5.82 3.66
CA ASN A 325 14.07 6.63 4.32
C ASN A 325 12.69 6.15 3.87
N THR A 326 12.33 4.98 4.41
CA THR A 326 11.03 4.34 4.23
C THR A 326 10.32 4.24 5.59
N GLY A 327 9.11 3.67 5.60
CA GLY A 327 8.38 3.44 6.85
C GLY A 327 7.81 2.03 6.91
N GLY A 328 7.46 1.59 8.12
CA GLY A 328 6.89 0.26 8.35
C GLY A 328 7.87 -0.85 7.98
N ASN A 329 7.36 -1.93 7.39
CA ASN A 329 8.14 -3.11 7.03
C ASN A 329 9.23 -2.85 5.97
N LYS A 330 9.03 -1.86 5.09
CA LYS A 330 10.02 -1.47 4.07
C LYS A 330 11.36 -1.03 4.65
N ALA A 331 11.37 -0.56 5.91
CA ALA A 331 12.59 -0.13 6.61
C ALA A 331 13.64 -1.25 6.74
N TRP A 332 13.21 -2.51 6.78
CA TRP A 332 14.09 -3.67 6.91
C TRP A 332 14.00 -4.62 5.71
N SER A 333 12.85 -4.76 5.04
CA SER A 333 12.73 -5.67 3.88
C SER A 333 13.54 -5.21 2.66
N ILE A 334 13.51 -3.90 2.37
CA ILE A 334 14.38 -3.33 1.32
C ILE A 334 15.85 -3.42 1.74
N ALA A 335 16.15 -3.27 3.03
CA ALA A 335 17.52 -3.41 3.51
C ALA A 335 18.06 -4.82 3.22
N SER A 336 17.27 -5.85 3.51
CA SER A 336 17.56 -7.24 3.20
C SER A 336 17.78 -7.45 1.68
N GLY A 337 16.93 -6.89 0.83
CA GLY A 337 17.09 -6.95 -0.63
C GLY A 337 18.38 -6.28 -1.13
N LEU A 338 18.75 -5.13 -0.56
CA LEU A 338 20.01 -4.45 -0.88
C LEU A 338 21.23 -5.27 -0.44
N GLN A 339 21.16 -5.95 0.71
CA GLN A 339 22.22 -6.85 1.16
C GLN A 339 22.37 -8.06 0.25
N ASP A 340 21.26 -8.64 -0.23
CA ASP A 340 21.28 -9.71 -1.24
C ASP A 340 21.92 -9.24 -2.58
N LEU A 341 21.98 -7.93 -2.82
CA LEU A 341 22.68 -7.29 -3.94
C LEU A 341 24.13 -6.85 -3.61
N GLY A 342 24.62 -7.12 -2.41
CA GLY A 342 25.98 -6.73 -1.99
C GLY A 342 26.13 -5.26 -1.61
N ILE A 343 25.03 -4.54 -1.39
CA ILE A 343 25.02 -3.14 -0.95
C ILE A 343 24.93 -3.08 0.58
N GLU A 344 25.83 -2.32 1.19
CA GLU A 344 25.82 -2.06 2.63
C GLU A 344 24.73 -1.03 2.97
N VAL A 345 23.83 -1.37 3.89
CA VAL A 345 22.78 -0.46 4.35
C VAL A 345 23.25 0.20 5.64
N VAL A 346 23.69 1.45 5.55
CA VAL A 346 24.32 2.18 6.68
C VAL A 346 23.31 2.88 7.58
N ALA A 347 22.10 3.14 7.08
CA ALA A 347 21.04 3.74 7.86
C ALA A 347 19.64 3.41 7.33
N THR A 348 18.66 3.34 8.23
CA THR A 348 17.24 3.23 7.88
C THR A 348 16.37 4.07 8.80
N SER A 349 15.21 4.52 8.34
CA SER A 349 14.26 5.25 9.19
C SER A 349 13.32 4.31 9.94
N ILE A 350 13.13 4.61 11.22
CA ILE A 350 12.18 3.90 12.11
C ILE A 350 11.02 4.77 12.59
N ALA A 351 10.87 5.98 12.02
CA ALA A 351 9.87 6.96 12.45
C ALA A 351 8.42 6.45 12.37
N LYS A 352 8.16 5.40 11.58
CA LYS A 352 6.83 4.82 11.36
C LYS A 352 6.79 3.31 11.63
N SER A 353 7.75 2.79 12.39
CA SER A 353 7.98 1.34 12.58
C SER A 353 7.40 0.82 13.90
N THR A 354 6.98 -0.45 13.97
CA THR A 354 6.72 -1.15 15.26
C THR A 354 8.03 -1.43 15.99
N GLN A 355 7.93 -1.83 17.27
CA GLN A 355 9.08 -2.41 17.96
C GLN A 355 9.60 -3.63 17.19
N ASP A 356 8.73 -4.54 16.74
CA ASP A 356 9.13 -5.68 15.90
C ASP A 356 9.87 -5.26 14.61
N ASP A 357 9.43 -4.17 13.96
CA ASP A 357 10.08 -3.64 12.75
C ASP A 357 11.44 -3.01 13.10
N ILE A 358 11.57 -2.38 14.27
CA ILE A 358 12.82 -1.80 14.78
C ILE A 358 13.83 -2.90 15.10
N ASP A 359 13.38 -3.97 15.75
CA ASP A 359 14.22 -5.10 16.14
C ASP A 359 14.76 -5.81 14.88
N LYS A 360 13.90 -6.05 13.89
CA LYS A 360 14.33 -6.55 12.57
C LYS A 360 15.29 -5.59 11.87
N ALA A 361 14.98 -4.30 11.84
CA ALA A 361 15.88 -3.31 11.24
C ALA A 361 17.27 -3.35 11.91
N ARG A 362 17.32 -3.49 13.23
CA ARG A 362 18.57 -3.62 13.98
C ARG A 362 19.32 -4.91 13.66
N GLU A 363 18.62 -6.02 13.50
CA GLU A 363 19.20 -7.31 13.09
C GLU A 363 19.89 -7.20 11.73
N TYR A 364 19.22 -6.61 10.74
CA TYR A 364 19.77 -6.46 9.39
C TYR A 364 20.92 -5.45 9.33
N LEU A 365 20.78 -4.30 9.98
CA LEU A 365 21.78 -3.22 9.91
C LEU A 365 23.00 -3.46 10.81
N GLY A 366 22.88 -4.34 11.81
CA GLY A 366 23.92 -4.58 12.79
C GLY A 366 24.09 -3.44 13.82
N PRO A 367 25.11 -3.53 14.67
CA PRO A 367 25.33 -2.58 15.77
C PRO A 367 25.68 -1.18 15.26
N ASP A 368 26.41 -1.07 14.14
CA ASP A 368 26.92 0.19 13.62
C ASP A 368 25.92 0.96 12.74
N GLY A 369 24.83 0.29 12.34
CA GLY A 369 23.83 0.92 11.49
C GLY A 369 22.98 1.97 12.22
N ILE A 370 22.69 3.07 11.53
CA ILE A 370 21.99 4.21 12.11
C ILE A 370 20.47 4.05 11.94
N LEU A 371 19.73 4.07 13.06
CA LEU A 371 18.25 4.10 13.03
C LEU A 371 17.75 5.54 13.18
N MET A 372 17.28 6.12 12.07
CA MET A 372 16.80 7.50 12.05
C MET A 372 15.39 7.62 12.63
N THR A 373 15.26 8.42 13.70
CA THR A 373 13.96 8.69 14.35
C THR A 373 13.26 9.91 13.77
N LYS A 374 14.04 10.89 13.28
CA LYS A 374 13.54 12.12 12.63
C LYS A 374 14.20 12.26 11.25
N PRO A 375 13.84 11.39 10.28
CA PRO A 375 14.55 11.32 9.00
C PRO A 375 14.59 12.66 8.26
N ALA A 376 13.55 13.48 8.34
CA ALA A 376 13.52 14.81 7.71
C ALA A 376 14.64 15.75 8.22
N ALA A 377 15.05 15.62 9.48
CA ALA A 377 16.11 16.42 10.08
C ALA A 377 17.48 15.71 10.10
N GLU A 378 17.49 14.37 9.98
CA GLU A 378 18.67 13.54 10.16
C GLU A 378 19.30 13.09 8.83
N GLN A 379 18.49 12.76 7.81
CA GLN A 379 18.94 12.05 6.61
C GLN A 379 20.10 12.74 5.89
N ALA A 380 20.08 14.08 5.82
CA ALA A 380 21.12 14.87 5.18
C ALA A 380 22.48 14.69 5.88
N ARG A 381 22.51 14.76 7.21
CA ARG A 381 23.75 14.60 8.01
C ARG A 381 24.25 13.17 7.97
N VAL A 382 23.32 12.20 8.02
CA VAL A 382 23.63 10.78 7.96
C VAL A 382 24.28 10.42 6.63
N ILE A 383 23.79 10.97 5.51
CA ILE A 383 24.43 10.80 4.20
C ILE A 383 25.88 11.28 4.24
N ASP A 384 26.13 12.48 4.77
CA ASP A 384 27.50 13.04 4.85
C ASP A 384 28.41 12.18 5.73
N SER A 385 27.96 11.80 6.93
CA SER A 385 28.80 11.11 7.92
C SER A 385 29.11 9.66 7.56
N THR A 386 28.28 9.03 6.73
CA THR A 386 28.42 7.61 6.35
C THR A 386 29.08 7.42 4.99
N GLY A 387 29.18 8.48 4.18
CA GLY A 387 29.62 8.38 2.80
C GLY A 387 28.65 7.55 1.95
N ALA A 388 27.35 7.69 2.19
CA ALA A 388 26.33 6.96 1.44
C ALA A 388 26.37 7.33 -0.05
N HIS A 389 26.15 6.34 -0.91
CA HIS A 389 26.18 6.51 -2.37
C HIS A 389 24.78 6.71 -2.97
N ILE A 390 23.75 6.26 -2.25
CA ILE A 390 22.37 6.30 -2.72
C ILE A 390 21.38 6.46 -1.56
N LEU A 391 20.30 7.20 -1.80
CA LEU A 391 19.15 7.32 -0.93
C LEU A 391 17.94 6.63 -1.58
N LEU A 392 17.36 5.63 -0.91
CA LEU A 392 16.09 5.03 -1.32
C LEU A 392 14.99 5.53 -0.39
N ALA A 393 14.01 6.23 -0.96
CA ALA A 393 12.93 6.86 -0.19
C ALA A 393 11.68 7.12 -1.06
N GLY A 394 10.78 8.00 -0.64
CA GLY A 394 9.74 8.56 -1.52
C GLY A 394 10.15 9.93 -2.06
N GLY A 395 9.45 10.44 -3.08
CA GLY A 395 9.84 11.63 -3.83
C GLY A 395 10.04 12.90 -3.01
N ARG A 396 9.47 13.02 -1.80
CA ARG A 396 9.79 14.12 -0.87
C ARG A 396 11.27 14.18 -0.48
N SER A 397 11.98 13.06 -0.50
CA SER A 397 13.41 12.95 -0.20
C SER A 397 14.30 13.09 -1.43
N LEU A 398 13.74 13.11 -2.65
CA LEU A 398 14.48 13.28 -3.91
C LEU A 398 15.39 14.51 -3.86
N TYR A 399 14.85 15.65 -3.44
CA TYR A 399 15.62 16.90 -3.37
C TYR A 399 16.72 16.86 -2.32
N THR A 400 16.60 16.03 -1.28
CA THR A 400 17.72 15.83 -0.35
C THR A 400 18.85 15.06 -1.01
N ALA A 401 18.55 13.98 -1.74
CA ALA A 401 19.56 13.23 -2.50
C ALA A 401 20.27 14.13 -3.53
N ILE A 402 19.51 14.92 -4.30
CA ILE A 402 20.06 15.87 -5.29
C ILE A 402 20.99 16.88 -4.62
N LYS A 403 20.57 17.52 -3.51
CA LYS A 403 21.40 18.48 -2.78
C LYS A 403 22.64 17.84 -2.15
N LYS A 404 22.54 16.57 -1.77
CA LYS A 404 23.66 15.76 -1.29
C LYS A 404 24.50 15.14 -2.39
N LYS A 405 24.14 15.38 -3.66
CA LYS A 405 24.88 14.94 -4.84
C LYS A 405 25.04 13.41 -4.89
N ILE A 406 24.05 12.67 -4.38
CA ILE A 406 24.01 11.20 -4.40
C ILE A 406 22.84 10.70 -5.24
N SER A 407 22.93 9.44 -5.69
CA SER A 407 21.86 8.80 -6.44
C SER A 407 20.57 8.65 -5.61
N PHE A 408 19.44 8.52 -6.29
CA PHE A 408 18.13 8.35 -5.67
C PHE A 408 17.31 7.28 -6.40
N ILE A 409 16.59 6.45 -5.64
CA ILE A 409 15.53 5.58 -6.17
C ILE A 409 14.27 5.77 -5.33
N ASP A 410 13.14 5.96 -6.02
CA ASP A 410 11.84 5.92 -5.36
C ASP A 410 11.43 4.46 -5.10
N VAL A 411 11.15 4.14 -3.85
CA VAL A 411 10.69 2.81 -3.40
C VAL A 411 9.29 2.84 -2.76
N ASN A 412 8.64 4.01 -2.83
CA ASN A 412 7.28 4.23 -2.35
C ASN A 412 6.29 4.15 -3.52
N GLN A 413 5.31 5.03 -3.53
CA GLN A 413 4.13 4.95 -4.41
C GLN A 413 4.34 5.63 -5.76
N GLU A 414 5.40 6.44 -5.88
CA GLU A 414 5.75 7.21 -7.08
C GLU A 414 6.76 6.45 -7.96
N LYS A 415 7.24 5.29 -7.48
CA LYS A 415 8.08 4.36 -8.24
C LYS A 415 7.41 4.00 -9.57
N LYS A 416 8.24 3.76 -10.60
CA LYS A 416 7.80 3.41 -11.96
C LYS A 416 8.03 1.94 -12.30
N THR A 417 8.77 1.24 -11.44
CA THR A 417 9.17 -0.14 -11.63
C THR A 417 8.71 -1.00 -10.46
N SER A 418 8.27 -2.21 -10.78
CA SER A 418 7.83 -3.21 -9.81
C SER A 418 9.02 -3.81 -9.06
N TYR A 419 8.94 -3.88 -7.73
CA TYR A 419 9.97 -4.46 -6.85
C TYR A 419 9.44 -5.63 -6.00
N GLY A 420 8.22 -6.13 -6.30
CA GLY A 420 7.65 -7.30 -5.63
C GLY A 420 8.23 -8.63 -6.13
N GLY A 421 8.26 -9.65 -5.27
CA GLY A 421 8.74 -10.99 -5.60
C GLY A 421 10.23 -11.07 -5.91
N TYR A 422 10.66 -12.21 -6.46
CA TYR A 422 12.04 -12.44 -6.89
C TYR A 422 12.44 -11.56 -8.08
N GLU A 423 11.59 -11.47 -9.11
CA GLU A 423 11.85 -10.64 -10.29
C GLU A 423 11.88 -9.14 -9.96
N GLY A 424 11.11 -8.70 -8.96
CA GLY A 424 11.21 -7.34 -8.43
C GLY A 424 12.58 -6.99 -7.85
N LEU A 425 13.32 -7.95 -7.29
CA LEU A 425 14.70 -7.73 -6.85
C LEU A 425 15.64 -7.51 -8.04
N LEU A 426 15.42 -8.19 -9.16
CA LEU A 426 16.18 -7.98 -10.40
C LEU A 426 15.88 -6.63 -11.02
N ASN A 427 14.60 -6.24 -11.03
CA ASN A 427 14.19 -4.91 -11.46
C ASN A 427 14.85 -3.81 -10.62
N LEU A 428 14.90 -3.99 -9.28
CA LEU A 428 15.60 -3.07 -8.40
C LEU A 428 17.11 -3.05 -8.69
N ALA A 429 17.73 -4.20 -8.93
CA ALA A 429 19.15 -4.29 -9.32
C ALA A 429 19.43 -3.50 -10.61
N GLU A 430 18.54 -3.60 -11.58
CA GLU A 430 18.67 -2.89 -12.85
C GLU A 430 18.53 -1.36 -12.68
N GLU A 431 17.54 -0.92 -11.88
CA GLU A 431 17.38 0.50 -11.51
C GLU A 431 18.60 1.02 -10.73
N LEU A 432 19.15 0.23 -9.81
CA LEU A 432 20.38 0.56 -9.08
C LEU A 432 21.59 0.71 -10.02
N LYS A 433 21.72 -0.17 -11.03
CA LYS A 433 22.75 -0.06 -12.06
C LYS A 433 22.63 1.28 -12.79
N TYR A 434 21.43 1.68 -13.21
CA TYR A 434 21.22 2.97 -13.86
C TYR A 434 21.51 4.15 -12.92
N ALA A 435 21.03 4.08 -11.68
CA ALA A 435 21.22 5.12 -10.68
C ALA A 435 22.71 5.34 -10.34
N PHE A 436 23.50 4.28 -10.21
CA PHE A 436 24.94 4.39 -9.93
C PHE A 436 25.78 4.77 -11.15
N ARG A 437 25.33 4.41 -12.37
CA ARG A 437 26.02 4.78 -13.63
C ARG A 437 25.63 6.16 -14.15
N ASN A 438 24.70 6.85 -13.49
CA ASN A 438 24.32 8.19 -13.89
C ASN A 438 25.52 9.15 -13.76
N PRO A 439 25.99 9.75 -14.87
CA PRO A 439 27.20 10.57 -14.85
C PRO A 439 27.00 11.88 -14.09
N VAL A 440 25.76 12.34 -13.89
CA VAL A 440 25.47 13.61 -13.20
C VAL A 440 26.05 13.59 -11.81
N PHE A 441 25.81 12.55 -11.01
CA PHE A 441 26.29 12.48 -9.63
C PHE A 441 27.81 12.30 -9.53
N ALA A 442 28.41 11.59 -10.49
CA ALA A 442 29.86 11.50 -10.62
C ALA A 442 30.51 12.86 -10.97
N ASN A 443 29.80 13.73 -11.69
CA ASN A 443 30.26 15.07 -12.07
C ASN A 443 30.04 16.09 -10.95
N VAL A 444 28.82 16.18 -10.40
CA VAL A 444 28.50 17.17 -9.37
C VAL A 444 29.12 16.86 -8.01
N GLY A 445 29.51 15.60 -7.77
CA GLY A 445 30.20 15.16 -6.56
C GLY A 445 31.67 15.58 -6.49
N ARG A 446 32.28 16.02 -7.60
CA ARG A 446 33.65 16.53 -7.61
C ARG A 446 33.69 17.99 -7.11
N PRO A 447 34.83 18.45 -6.56
CA PRO A 447 35.07 19.89 -6.40
C PRO A 447 34.83 20.60 -7.73
N ALA A 448 34.36 21.84 -7.67
CA ALA A 448 34.22 22.61 -8.90
C ALA A 448 35.60 22.73 -9.59
N PRO A 449 35.67 22.79 -10.93
CA PRO A 449 36.95 22.85 -11.63
C PRO A 449 37.84 24.04 -11.21
N TRP A 450 37.26 25.10 -10.65
CA TRP A 450 37.96 26.27 -10.12
C TRP A 450 38.27 26.19 -8.62
N GLU A 451 37.89 25.09 -7.95
CA GLU A 451 38.21 24.79 -6.54
C GLU A 451 39.32 23.74 -6.44
N ALA A 452 39.71 23.12 -7.55
CA ALA A 452 40.83 22.17 -7.62
C ALA A 452 42.10 22.94 -8.00
N ASP A 453 42.91 23.29 -7.00
CA ASP A 453 44.30 23.75 -7.18
C ASP A 453 45.22 22.57 -7.57
#